data_AF-A0A1G2Y8J1-F1
#
_entry.id   AF-A0A1G2Y8J1-F1
#
_cell.length_a   1.000
_cell.length_b   1.000
_cell.length_c   1.000
_cell.angle_alpha   90.00
_cell.angle_beta   90.00
_cell.angle_gamma   90.00
#
_symmetry.space_group_name_H-M   'P 1'
#
loop_
_entity.id
_entity.type
_entity.pdbx_description
1 polymer ?
#
loop_
_entity_poly.entity_id
_entity_poly.type
_entity_poly.pdbx_seq_one_letter_code
_entity_poly.pdbx_strand_id
1 'polypeptide(L)'
;MSRATEIKKQKAIAFINTITLSGKTEPLLALQKAMSVRDSVNSAPGMIYLLTDATFELDSKSAKDFCDKALALRAKLAPATQIHPIMFWPQQADKEVLSTLAQKTSGQFTAIE
;
A
#
# COMPACT_ATOMS: atom_id res chain seq x y z
N MET A 1 13.85 2.56 15.24
CA MET A 1 14.19 2.21 13.85
C MET A 1 15.02 0.92 13.77
N SER A 2 14.46 -0.15 13.21
CA SER A 2 15.24 -1.33 12.82
C SER A 2 16.04 -0.99 11.56
N ARG A 3 17.37 -0.89 11.67
CA ARG A 3 18.25 -0.54 10.54
C ARG A 3 18.18 -1.62 9.46
N ALA A 4 18.09 -1.22 8.19
CA ALA A 4 18.15 -2.11 7.02
C ALA A 4 19.61 -2.58 6.79
N THR A 5 20.10 -3.45 7.66
CA THR A 5 21.42 -4.08 7.49
C THR A 5 21.38 -5.06 6.33
N GLU A 6 22.54 -5.37 5.74
CA GLU A 6 22.64 -6.32 4.61
C GLU A 6 22.01 -7.68 4.95
N ILE A 7 22.26 -8.21 6.15
CA ILE A 7 21.66 -9.46 6.62
C ILE A 7 20.12 -9.38 6.64
N LYS A 8 19.54 -8.26 7.09
CA LYS A 8 18.07 -8.08 7.14
C LYS A 8 17.48 -7.93 5.74
N LYS A 9 18.17 -7.24 4.83
CA LYS A 9 17.77 -7.14 3.42
C LYS A 9 17.78 -8.51 2.74
N GLN A 10 18.85 -9.28 2.90
CA GLN A 10 18.95 -10.64 2.34
C GLN A 10 17.83 -11.55 2.86
N LYS A 11 17.53 -11.49 4.16
CA LYS A 11 16.39 -12.23 4.75
C LYS A 11 15.05 -11.80 4.16
N ALA A 12 14.84 -10.49 3.97
CA ALA A 12 13.62 -9.98 3.35
C ALA A 12 13.49 -10.43 1.89
N ILE A 13 14.58 -10.38 1.10
CA ILE A 13 14.61 -10.88 -0.29
C ILE A 13 14.30 -12.37 -0.33
N ALA A 14 14.93 -13.17 0.52
CA ALA A 14 14.67 -14.61 0.60
C ALA A 14 13.21 -14.91 0.95
N PHE A 15 12.61 -14.14 1.86
CA PHE A 15 11.18 -14.25 2.17
C PHE A 15 10.30 -13.88 0.97
N ILE A 16 10.58 -12.76 0.29
CA ILE A 16 9.81 -12.32 -0.90
C ILE A 16 9.82 -13.42 -1.98
N ASN A 17 10.97 -14.08 -2.20
CA ASN A 17 11.09 -15.17 -3.17
C ASN A 17 10.28 -16.43 -2.81
N THR A 18 9.75 -16.53 -1.59
CA THR A 18 8.91 -17.66 -1.16
C THR A 18 7.42 -17.40 -1.32
N ILE A 19 7.03 -16.14 -1.62
CA ILE A 19 5.63 -15.76 -1.75
C ILE A 19 5.04 -16.41 -3.01
N THR A 20 3.90 -17.07 -2.85
CA THR A 20 3.11 -17.66 -3.94
C THR A 20 1.73 -17.01 -3.98
N LEU A 21 1.12 -16.95 -5.17
CA LEU A 21 -0.21 -16.39 -5.35
C LEU A 21 -1.25 -17.27 -4.66
N SER A 22 -2.17 -16.65 -3.91
CA SER A 22 -3.22 -17.34 -3.17
C SER A 22 -4.37 -16.40 -2.86
N GLY A 23 -5.60 -16.93 -2.90
CA GLY A 23 -6.80 -16.24 -2.43
C GLY A 23 -7.27 -15.11 -3.34
N LYS A 24 -8.06 -14.19 -2.76
CA LYS A 24 -8.59 -12.99 -3.42
C LYS A 24 -7.80 -11.76 -2.99
N THR A 25 -7.77 -10.74 -3.86
CA THR A 25 -7.14 -9.45 -3.55
C THR A 25 -7.94 -8.69 -2.51
N GLU A 26 -7.33 -8.43 -1.34
CA GLU A 26 -7.95 -7.66 -0.23
C GLU A 26 -7.11 -6.43 0.15
N PRO A 27 -7.17 -5.34 -0.63
CA PRO A 27 -6.23 -4.22 -0.51
C PRO A 27 -6.43 -3.40 0.77
N LEU A 28 -7.67 -3.26 1.25
CA LEU A 28 -7.94 -2.57 2.51
C LEU A 28 -7.37 -3.35 3.70
N LEU A 29 -7.47 -4.68 3.69
CA LEU A 29 -6.88 -5.52 4.73
C LEU A 29 -5.34 -5.45 4.68
N ALA A 30 -4.76 -5.47 3.48
CA ALA A 30 -3.32 -5.32 3.29
C ALA A 30 -2.82 -3.95 3.83
N LEU A 31 -3.51 -2.85 3.49
CA LEU A 31 -3.19 -1.52 4.01
C LEU A 31 -3.37 -1.43 5.52
N GLN A 32 -4.45 -1.99 6.07
CA GLN A 32 -4.67 -2.05 7.52
C GLN A 32 -3.51 -2.76 8.22
N LYS A 33 -3.08 -3.93 7.72
CA LYS A 33 -1.94 -4.67 8.26
C LYS A 33 -0.65 -3.86 8.16
N ALA A 34 -0.36 -3.26 7.00
CA ALA A 34 0.82 -2.43 6.80
C ALA A 34 0.87 -1.23 7.77
N MET A 35 -0.23 -0.49 7.90
CA MET A 35 -0.34 0.65 8.83
C MET A 35 -0.28 0.23 10.31
N SER A 36 -0.58 -1.03 10.61
CA SER A 36 -0.52 -1.57 11.98
C SER A 36 0.89 -2.04 12.38
N VAL A 37 1.83 -2.13 11.43
CA VAL A 37 3.23 -2.46 11.75
C VAL A 37 3.80 -1.39 12.68
N ARG A 38 4.57 -1.82 13.67
CA ARG A 38 5.25 -0.95 14.62
C ARG A 38 6.72 -1.30 14.65
N ASP A 39 7.57 -0.29 14.73
CA ASP A 39 8.99 -0.50 14.93
C ASP A 39 9.32 -0.70 16.43
N SER A 40 10.60 -0.84 16.76
CA SER A 40 11.07 -1.09 18.13
C SER A 40 10.75 0.03 19.12
N VAL A 41 10.39 1.23 18.66
CA VAL A 41 9.98 2.36 19.50
C VAL A 41 8.48 2.65 19.34
N ASN A 42 7.71 1.66 18.88
CA ASN A 42 6.28 1.74 18.66
C ASN A 42 5.85 2.83 17.67
N SER A 43 6.72 3.21 16.74
CA SER A 43 6.39 4.15 15.67
C SER A 43 5.70 3.44 14.51
N ALA A 44 4.66 4.06 13.97
CA ALA A 44 4.00 3.61 12.74
C ALA A 44 4.88 3.87 11.51
N PRO A 45 4.60 3.24 10.36
CA PRO A 45 5.40 3.44 9.15
C PRO A 45 5.33 4.89 8.65
N GLY A 46 6.46 5.47 8.25
CA GLY A 46 6.46 6.79 7.59
C GLY A 46 5.93 6.72 6.15
N MET A 47 6.21 5.63 5.45
CA MET A 47 5.84 5.42 4.06
C MET A 47 5.39 3.98 3.85
N ILE A 48 4.44 3.78 2.94
CA ILE A 48 3.98 2.47 2.46
C ILE A 48 4.02 2.50 0.94
N TYR A 49 4.71 1.53 0.32
CA TYR A 49 4.61 1.25 -1.11
C TYR A 49 3.61 0.13 -1.34
N LEU A 50 2.54 0.40 -2.10
CA LEU A 50 1.49 -0.57 -2.42
C LEU A 50 1.66 -1.03 -3.87
N LEU A 51 2.12 -2.26 -4.07
CA LEU A 51 2.31 -2.85 -5.40
C LEU A 51 1.05 -3.63 -5.79
N THR A 52 0.49 -3.37 -6.97
CA THR A 52 -0.71 -4.05 -7.47
C THR A 52 -0.74 -4.11 -9.00
N ASP A 53 -1.16 -5.22 -9.57
CA ASP A 53 -1.49 -5.41 -10.99
C ASP A 53 -3.01 -5.51 -11.22
N ALA A 54 -3.75 -5.83 -10.15
CA ALA A 54 -5.19 -5.93 -10.20
C ALA A 54 -5.82 -4.54 -10.43
N THR A 55 -6.65 -4.46 -11.46
CA THR A 55 -7.82 -3.58 -11.46
C THR A 55 -8.59 -3.93 -10.21
N PHE A 56 -8.63 -3.04 -9.24
CA PHE A 56 -9.65 -3.19 -8.22
C PHE A 56 -10.95 -3.14 -9.02
N GLU A 57 -11.85 -4.10 -8.90
CA GLU A 57 -13.14 -4.10 -9.63
C GLU A 57 -14.03 -2.97 -9.08
N LEU A 58 -13.54 -1.74 -9.23
CA LEU A 58 -14.05 -0.55 -8.64
C LEU A 58 -14.83 0.15 -9.74
N ASP A 59 -16.13 0.00 -9.72
CA ASP A 59 -16.97 1.05 -10.29
C ASP A 59 -16.65 2.40 -9.61
N SER A 60 -17.04 3.51 -10.21
CA SER A 60 -16.74 4.84 -9.68
C SER A 60 -17.20 5.05 -8.21
N LYS A 61 -18.21 4.30 -7.76
CA LYS A 61 -18.74 4.34 -6.39
C LYS A 61 -17.84 3.60 -5.41
N SER A 62 -17.44 2.38 -5.75
CA SER A 62 -16.54 1.55 -4.94
C SER A 62 -15.13 2.10 -4.93
N ALA A 63 -14.69 2.76 -6.00
CA ALA A 63 -13.45 3.55 -6.08
C ALA A 63 -13.34 4.59 -4.98
N LYS A 64 -14.39 5.41 -4.85
CA LYS A 64 -14.47 6.44 -3.80
C LYS A 64 -14.51 5.82 -2.40
N ASP A 65 -15.32 4.78 -2.24
CA ASP A 65 -15.46 4.05 -0.97
C ASP A 65 -14.12 3.44 -0.51
N PHE A 66 -13.32 2.90 -1.44
CA PHE A 66 -11.97 2.41 -1.15
C PHE A 66 -11.05 3.52 -0.60
N CYS A 67 -10.96 4.65 -1.31
CA CYS A 67 -10.14 5.78 -0.88
C CYS A 67 -10.55 6.30 0.50
N ASP A 68 -11.85 6.49 0.72
CA ASP A 68 -12.35 7.02 2.00
C ASP A 68 -12.08 6.03 3.16
N LYS A 69 -12.27 4.73 2.93
CA LYS A 69 -11.91 3.69 3.91
C LYS A 69 -10.42 3.63 4.21
N ALA A 70 -9.57 3.69 3.17
CA ALA A 70 -8.12 3.68 3.32
C ALA A 70 -7.62 4.91 4.12
N LEU A 71 -8.20 6.08 3.88
CA LEU A 71 -7.87 7.31 4.60
C LEU A 71 -8.35 7.27 6.05
N ALA A 72 -9.54 6.72 6.31
CA ALA A 72 -10.02 6.51 7.67
C ALA A 72 -9.11 5.56 8.47
N LEU A 73 -8.68 4.46 7.83
CA LEU A 73 -7.71 3.53 8.42
C LEU A 73 -6.38 4.23 8.72
N ARG A 74 -5.86 5.01 7.77
CA ARG A 74 -4.62 5.78 7.95
C ARG A 74 -4.74 6.75 9.11
N ALA A 75 -5.80 7.55 9.16
CA ALA A 75 -6.02 8.54 10.22
C ALA A 75 -6.02 7.89 11.61
N LYS A 76 -6.59 6.68 11.73
CA LYS A 76 -6.65 5.94 12.99
C LYS A 76 -5.33 5.25 13.36
N LEU A 77 -4.66 4.62 12.40
CA LEU A 77 -3.56 3.70 12.66
C LEU A 77 -2.19 4.34 12.48
N ALA A 78 -2.06 5.26 11.53
CA ALA A 78 -0.77 5.79 11.08
C ALA A 78 -0.97 7.14 10.35
N PRO A 79 -1.39 8.22 11.04
CA PRO A 79 -1.91 9.44 10.42
C PRO A 79 -0.89 10.17 9.53
N ALA A 80 0.39 10.06 9.87
CA ALA A 80 1.52 10.65 9.15
C ALA A 80 2.05 9.78 8.00
N THR A 81 1.51 8.58 7.79
CA THR A 81 1.99 7.67 6.75
C THR A 81 1.63 8.19 5.35
N GLN A 82 2.63 8.20 4.47
CA GLN A 82 2.46 8.45 3.05
C GLN A 82 2.23 7.12 2.31
N ILE A 83 1.27 7.08 1.38
CA ILE A 83 0.98 5.88 0.58
C ILE A 83 1.43 6.15 -0.85
N HIS A 84 2.31 5.29 -1.37
CA HIS A 84 2.89 5.36 -2.70
C HIS A 84 2.44 4.12 -3.51
N PRO A 85 1.31 4.18 -4.21
CA PRO A 85 0.86 3.05 -5.01
C PRO A 85 1.74 2.92 -6.27
N ILE A 86 2.14 1.69 -6.56
CA ILE A 86 2.86 1.29 -7.76
C ILE A 86 1.95 0.30 -8.49
N MET A 87 1.46 0.68 -9.67
CA MET A 87 0.53 -0.15 -10.43
C MET A 87 1.17 -0.70 -11.70
N PHE A 88 1.06 -2.00 -11.92
CA PHE A 88 1.49 -2.70 -13.14
C PHE A 88 0.34 -2.78 -14.13
N TRP A 89 0.61 -2.45 -15.40
CA TRP A 89 -0.37 -2.44 -16.49
C TRP A 89 -1.68 -1.70 -16.16
N PRO A 90 -1.60 -0.44 -15.70
CA PRO A 90 -2.74 0.27 -15.16
C PRO A 90 -3.79 0.67 -16.20
N GLN A 91 -5.07 0.41 -15.90
CA GLN A 91 -6.19 1.00 -16.63
C GLN A 91 -6.49 2.42 -16.16
N GLN A 92 -7.12 3.23 -17.00
CA GLN A 92 -7.37 4.65 -16.71
C GLN A 92 -8.15 4.88 -15.41
N ALA A 93 -9.19 4.07 -15.15
CA ALA A 93 -10.00 4.18 -13.94
C ALA A 93 -9.16 3.93 -12.67
N ASP A 94 -8.30 2.91 -12.67
CA ASP A 94 -7.45 2.60 -11.51
C ASP A 94 -6.38 3.67 -11.27
N LYS A 95 -5.83 4.25 -12.35
CA LYS A 95 -4.88 5.38 -12.26
C LYS A 95 -5.48 6.51 -11.44
N GLU A 96 -6.73 6.88 -11.70
CA GLU A 96 -7.41 7.98 -11.02
C GLU A 96 -7.61 7.71 -9.52
N VAL A 97 -8.03 6.49 -9.18
CA VAL A 97 -8.25 6.07 -7.78
C VAL A 97 -6.94 6.08 -7.01
N LEU A 98 -5.91 5.42 -7.53
CA LEU A 98 -4.63 5.30 -6.85
C LEU A 98 -3.87 6.64 -6.80
N SER A 99 -3.99 7.47 -7.83
CA SER A 99 -3.43 8.83 -7.81
C SER A 99 -4.12 9.70 -6.76
N THR A 100 -5.44 9.60 -6.63
CA THR A 100 -6.20 10.31 -5.59
C THR A 100 -5.77 9.88 -4.19
N LEU A 101 -5.61 8.57 -3.96
CA LEU A 101 -5.12 8.05 -2.68
C LEU A 101 -3.71 8.57 -2.36
N ALA A 102 -2.80 8.50 -3.33
CA ALA A 102 -1.44 9.00 -3.19
C ALA A 102 -1.44 10.49 -2.82
N GLN A 103 -2.15 11.31 -3.59
CA GLN A 103 -2.24 12.76 -3.36
C GLN A 103 -2.79 13.09 -1.97
N LYS A 104 -3.88 12.45 -1.54
CA LYS A 104 -4.49 12.68 -0.22
C LYS A 104 -3.60 12.22 0.95
N THR A 105 -2.54 11.45 0.67
CA THR A 105 -1.56 10.99 1.66
C THR A 105 -0.20 11.67 1.52
N SER A 106 -0.09 12.68 0.64
CA SER A 106 1.19 13.29 0.26
C SER A 106 2.22 12.28 -0.26
N GLY A 107 1.76 11.16 -0.80
CA GLY A 107 2.58 10.17 -1.48
C GLY A 107 2.60 10.41 -2.99
N GLN A 108 3.15 9.43 -3.73
CA GLN A 108 3.31 9.49 -5.18
C GLN A 108 2.80 8.20 -5.83
N PHE A 109 2.01 8.35 -6.89
CA PHE A 109 1.60 7.24 -7.74
C PHE A 109 2.67 6.96 -8.80
N THR A 110 2.94 5.67 -9.06
CA THR A 110 3.84 5.21 -10.13
C THR A 110 3.15 4.16 -10.97
N ALA A 111 3.12 4.37 -12.28
CA ALA A 111 2.69 3.39 -13.26
C ALA A 111 3.89 2.65 -13.82
N ILE A 112 3.79 1.32 -13.91
CA ILE A 112 4.72 0.45 -14.63
C ILE A 112 3.95 -0.07 -15.85
N GLU A 113 4.41 0.33 -17.04
CA GLU A 113 3.79 0.01 -18.33
C GLU A 113 4.47 -1.19 -19.00
#